data_AF-A0A1Y1WI57-F1
#
_entry.id   AF-A0A1Y1WI57-F1
#
_cell.length_a   1.000
_cell.length_b   1.000
_cell.length_c   1.000
_cell.angle_alpha   90.00
_cell.angle_beta   90.00
_cell.angle_gamma   90.00
#
_symmetry.space_group_name_H-M   'P 1'
#
loop_
_entity.id
_entity.type
_entity.pdbx_description
1 polymer ?
#
loop_
_entity_poly.entity_id
_entity_poly.type
_entity_poly.pdbx_seq_one_letter_code
_entity_poly.pdbx_strand_id
1 'polypeptide(L)'
;MAQHTATAAAPETLPKKRKTCWHCQQESDPASVFCSNNKCGAIQPVGPTTTYFDVLVGGRRTFDVDMGELRRVFLKLQQGVHPDSYSQKEDIERTLAETQSSWINRGYATLRDPLHRAHYLLKLAGRKINEEDKITDPELLMEVMELREEIEMAQSEEQMAAIKRRNDSSIEHVVRELAAAFGQDDLDRARQLTNHFQYLRRVSQAIQNWEPGKSVDIGN
;
A
#
# COMPACT_ATOMS: atom_id res chain seq x y z
N MET A 1 26.87 -43.64 -15.83
CA MET A 1 25.61 -42.91 -15.53
C MET A 1 25.53 -42.74 -14.03
N ALA A 2 25.89 -41.57 -13.51
CA ALA A 2 25.72 -41.23 -12.10
C ALA A 2 24.99 -39.89 -12.05
N GLN A 3 23.72 -39.95 -11.65
CA GLN A 3 22.86 -38.78 -11.51
C GLN A 3 23.19 -38.12 -10.17
N HIS A 4 23.82 -36.96 -10.21
CA HIS A 4 23.91 -36.08 -9.04
C HIS A 4 22.61 -35.27 -8.95
N THR A 5 21.72 -35.69 -8.05
CA THR A 5 20.60 -34.86 -7.62
C THR A 5 21.12 -33.78 -6.67
N ALA A 6 21.17 -32.55 -7.16
CA ALA A 6 21.40 -31.37 -6.34
C ALA A 6 20.14 -31.08 -5.50
N THR A 7 20.22 -31.33 -4.20
CA THR A 7 19.19 -30.95 -3.23
C THR A 7 19.23 -29.44 -3.06
N ALA A 8 18.20 -28.73 -3.54
CA ALA A 8 18.04 -27.30 -3.30
C ALA A 8 17.86 -27.06 -1.79
N ALA A 9 18.81 -26.36 -1.17
CA ALA A 9 18.71 -25.93 0.20
C ALA A 9 17.58 -24.89 0.33
N ALA A 10 16.70 -25.09 1.30
CA ALA A 10 15.67 -24.13 1.68
C ALA A 10 16.32 -22.81 2.13
N PRO A 11 15.70 -21.63 1.88
CA PRO A 11 16.28 -20.36 2.30
C PRO A 11 16.31 -20.28 3.82
N GLU A 12 17.51 -20.14 4.39
CA GLU A 12 17.70 -19.88 5.82
C GLU A 12 16.98 -18.59 6.22
N THR A 13 15.93 -18.73 7.03
CA THR A 13 15.20 -17.61 7.58
C THR A 13 16.07 -16.89 8.60
N LEU A 14 16.51 -15.66 8.27
CA LEU A 14 17.18 -14.76 9.20
C LEU A 14 16.43 -14.69 10.55
N PRO A 15 17.13 -14.68 11.70
CA PRO A 15 16.49 -14.65 13.01
C PRO A 15 15.65 -13.39 13.15
N LYS A 16 14.33 -13.56 13.27
CA LYS A 16 13.39 -12.46 13.54
C LYS A 16 13.74 -11.83 14.88
N LYS A 17 14.08 -10.53 14.89
CA LYS A 17 14.18 -9.74 16.13
C LYS A 17 12.94 -10.01 16.99
N ARG A 18 13.07 -10.17 18.30
CA ARG A 18 11.93 -10.41 19.20
C ARG A 18 11.64 -9.19 20.07
N LYS A 19 10.40 -9.06 20.52
CA LYS A 19 9.99 -8.09 21.55
C LYS A 19 9.48 -8.81 22.79
N THR A 20 9.43 -8.11 23.91
CA THR A 20 8.90 -8.64 25.17
C THR A 20 7.49 -8.13 25.40
N CYS A 21 6.58 -9.00 25.85
CA CYS A 21 5.22 -8.62 26.20
C CYS A 21 5.20 -7.68 27.42
N TRP A 22 4.55 -6.52 27.31
CA TRP A 22 4.49 -5.54 28.41
C TRP A 22 3.72 -6.06 29.64
N HIS A 23 2.84 -7.05 29.46
CA HIS A 23 2.00 -7.59 30.53
C HIS A 23 2.63 -8.83 31.20
N CYS A 24 2.99 -9.87 30.44
CA CYS A 24 3.49 -11.14 31.00
C CYS A 24 4.99 -11.39 30.80
N GLN A 25 5.73 -10.46 30.19
CA GLN A 25 7.17 -10.56 29.94
C GLN A 25 7.63 -11.74 29.06
N GLN A 26 6.71 -12.47 28.43
CA GLN A 26 7.04 -13.52 27.46
C GLN A 26 7.52 -12.89 26.14
N GLU A 27 8.49 -13.55 25.49
CA GLU A 27 8.93 -13.19 24.13
C GLU A 27 7.78 -13.31 23.12
N SER A 28 7.72 -12.37 22.18
CA SER A 28 6.71 -12.30 21.12
C SER A 28 7.30 -11.80 19.81
N ASP A 29 6.65 -12.14 18.70
CA ASP A 29 6.99 -11.62 17.38
C ASP A 29 6.66 -10.11 17.33
N PRO A 30 7.58 -9.24 16.87
CA PRO A 30 7.33 -7.81 16.72
C PRO A 30 6.10 -7.47 15.90
N ALA A 31 5.70 -8.31 14.95
CA ALA A 31 4.50 -8.15 14.13
C ALA A 31 3.20 -8.59 14.84
N SER A 32 3.29 -9.28 15.98
CA SER A 32 2.10 -9.71 16.72
C SER A 32 1.42 -8.53 17.42
N VAL A 33 0.14 -8.32 17.12
CA VAL A 33 -0.71 -7.30 17.77
C VAL A 33 -1.31 -7.79 19.09
N PHE A 34 -1.25 -9.10 19.35
CA PHE A 34 -1.66 -9.73 20.61
C PHE A 34 -0.56 -10.61 21.15
N CYS A 35 -0.48 -10.75 22.48
CA CYS A 35 0.46 -11.66 23.10
C CYS A 35 0.15 -13.11 22.71
N SER A 36 1.14 -13.83 22.19
CA SER A 36 1.02 -15.24 21.77
C SER A 36 0.88 -16.22 22.94
N ASN A 37 1.10 -15.76 24.18
CA ASN A 37 0.83 -16.57 25.37
C ASN A 37 -0.69 -16.67 25.59
N ASN A 38 -1.22 -17.88 25.48
CA ASN A 38 -2.64 -18.18 25.65
C ASN A 38 -3.21 -17.79 27.02
N LYS A 39 -2.37 -17.68 28.06
CA LYS A 39 -2.80 -17.21 29.38
C LYS A 39 -2.82 -15.68 29.51
N CYS A 40 -2.22 -14.96 28.55
CA CYS A 40 -2.09 -13.51 28.58
C CYS A 40 -3.06 -12.85 27.60
N GLY A 41 -2.92 -13.11 26.29
CA GLY A 41 -3.77 -12.52 25.24
C GLY A 41 -3.74 -10.99 25.10
N ALA A 42 -3.09 -10.25 26.01
CA ALA A 42 -3.04 -8.80 26.04
C ALA A 42 -2.62 -8.19 24.70
N ILE A 43 -3.30 -7.11 24.31
CA ILE A 43 -2.95 -6.31 23.13
C ILE A 43 -1.51 -5.78 23.25
N GLN A 44 -0.76 -5.77 22.16
CA GLN A 44 0.67 -5.41 22.15
C GLN A 44 0.96 -4.34 21.11
N PRO A 45 1.91 -3.43 21.37
CA PRO A 45 2.41 -2.52 20.34
C PRO A 45 3.21 -3.28 19.29
N VAL A 46 3.04 -2.97 18.01
CA VAL A 46 3.94 -3.48 16.95
C VAL A 46 5.37 -2.94 17.13
N GLY A 47 6.37 -3.71 16.70
CA GLY A 47 7.76 -3.30 16.78
C GLY A 47 8.11 -2.10 15.89
N PRO A 48 9.18 -1.35 16.20
CA PRO A 48 9.52 -0.10 15.51
C PRO A 48 9.92 -0.29 14.04
N THR A 49 10.40 -1.48 13.67
CA THR A 49 10.78 -1.83 12.30
C THR A 49 9.71 -2.67 11.58
N THR A 50 8.57 -2.92 12.23
CA THR A 50 7.47 -3.72 11.66
C THR A 50 6.79 -2.94 10.55
N THR A 51 6.61 -3.58 9.41
CA THR A 51 5.92 -3.04 8.24
C THR A 51 4.45 -3.48 8.19
N TYR A 52 3.64 -2.81 7.38
CA TYR A 52 2.27 -3.25 7.13
C TYR A 52 2.23 -4.65 6.52
N PHE A 53 3.22 -5.01 5.69
CA PHE A 53 3.33 -6.34 5.11
C PHE A 53 3.48 -7.43 6.18
N ASP A 54 4.30 -7.18 7.21
CA ASP A 54 4.57 -8.14 8.29
C ASP A 54 3.29 -8.52 9.07
N VAL A 55 2.41 -7.54 9.30
CA VAL A 55 1.20 -7.71 10.11
C VAL A 55 0.01 -8.19 9.27
N LEU A 56 -0.16 -7.66 8.06
CA LEU A 56 -1.39 -7.86 7.29
C LEU A 56 -1.31 -8.99 6.26
N VAL A 57 -0.11 -9.34 5.78
CA VAL A 57 0.08 -10.33 4.69
C VAL A 57 1.31 -11.23 4.90
N GLY A 58 1.73 -11.43 6.15
CA GLY A 58 2.77 -12.40 6.51
C GLY A 58 4.20 -12.03 6.09
N GLY A 59 4.47 -10.75 5.82
CA GLY A 59 5.82 -10.21 5.58
C GLY A 59 6.32 -10.27 4.14
N ARG A 60 5.55 -10.85 3.20
CA ARG A 60 5.91 -10.83 1.78
C ARG A 60 5.69 -9.43 1.20
N ARG A 61 6.80 -8.72 0.91
CA ARG A 61 6.80 -7.37 0.33
C ARG A 61 6.65 -7.44 -1.19
N THR A 62 5.45 -7.76 -1.64
CA THR A 62 5.10 -7.86 -3.06
C THR A 62 4.06 -6.79 -3.42
N PHE A 63 4.08 -6.35 -4.67
CA PHE A 63 3.03 -5.50 -5.21
C PHE A 63 1.73 -6.28 -5.44
N ASP A 64 1.83 -7.56 -5.80
CA ASP A 64 0.67 -8.42 -6.00
C ASP A 64 0.20 -9.01 -4.65
N VAL A 65 -0.80 -8.35 -4.06
CA VAL A 65 -1.36 -8.70 -2.75
C VAL A 65 -2.73 -9.34 -2.94
N ASP A 66 -2.94 -10.50 -2.32
CA ASP A 66 -4.26 -11.13 -2.21
C ASP A 66 -5.22 -10.25 -1.39
N MET A 67 -6.18 -9.63 -2.08
CA MET A 67 -7.16 -8.73 -1.48
C MET A 67 -8.14 -9.44 -0.55
N GLY A 68 -8.43 -10.71 -0.82
CA GLY A 68 -9.30 -11.54 0.02
C GLY A 68 -8.62 -11.86 1.34
N GLU A 69 -7.35 -12.28 1.29
CA GLU A 69 -6.54 -12.50 2.50
C GLU A 69 -6.33 -11.20 3.28
N LEU A 70 -5.95 -10.11 2.60
CA LEU A 70 -5.75 -8.80 3.23
C LEU A 70 -6.99 -8.35 4.00
N ARG A 71 -8.19 -8.44 3.37
CA ARG A 71 -9.46 -8.08 4.01
C ARG A 71 -9.78 -8.99 5.19
N ARG A 72 -9.56 -10.29 5.06
CA ARG A 72 -9.82 -11.27 6.13
C ARG A 72 -8.94 -11.00 7.36
N VAL A 73 -7.64 -10.77 7.16
CA VAL A 73 -6.70 -10.47 8.23
C VAL A 73 -7.02 -9.13 8.88
N PHE A 74 -7.31 -8.10 8.08
CA PHE A 74 -7.73 -6.78 8.57
C PHE A 74 -8.95 -6.89 9.50
N LEU A 75 -10.03 -7.55 9.06
CA LEU A 75 -11.25 -7.68 9.87
C LEU A 75 -10.99 -8.42 11.19
N LYS A 76 -10.21 -9.51 11.15
CA LYS A 76 -9.85 -10.28 12.34
C LYS A 76 -9.06 -9.43 13.35
N LEU A 77 -8.07 -8.67 12.89
CA LEU A 77 -7.27 -7.82 13.76
C LEU A 77 -8.11 -6.68 14.31
N GLN A 78 -8.90 -6.02 13.46
CA GLN A 78 -9.71 -4.87 13.86
C GLN A 78 -10.76 -5.25 14.90
N GLN A 79 -11.37 -6.43 14.80
CA GLN A 79 -12.28 -6.95 15.82
C GLN A 79 -11.60 -7.08 17.19
N GLY A 80 -10.33 -7.48 17.22
CA GLY A 80 -9.59 -7.66 18.47
C GLY A 80 -9.02 -6.37 19.08
N VAL A 81 -8.87 -5.29 18.30
CA VAL A 81 -8.30 -4.02 18.77
C VAL A 81 -9.29 -2.85 18.78
N HIS A 82 -10.58 -3.10 18.52
CA HIS A 82 -11.57 -2.03 18.41
C HIS A 82 -11.67 -1.24 19.74
N PRO A 83 -11.50 0.10 19.75
CA PRO A 83 -11.43 0.89 20.99
C PRO A 83 -12.64 0.71 21.91
N ASP A 84 -13.84 0.57 21.34
CA ASP A 84 -15.08 0.36 22.12
C ASP A 84 -15.00 -0.85 23.06
N SER A 85 -14.31 -1.93 22.62
CA SER A 85 -14.11 -3.14 23.43
C SER A 85 -13.16 -2.94 24.61
N TYR A 86 -12.45 -1.80 24.66
CA TYR A 86 -11.48 -1.45 25.69
C TYR A 86 -11.87 -0.20 26.50
N SER A 87 -13.11 0.30 26.32
CA SER A 87 -13.60 1.51 27.01
C SER A 87 -13.57 1.42 28.54
N GLN A 88 -13.70 0.21 29.10
CA GLN A 88 -13.67 -0.08 30.55
C GLN A 88 -12.35 -0.72 31.02
N LYS A 89 -11.32 -0.75 30.17
CA LYS A 89 -10.02 -1.38 30.46
C LYS A 89 -9.02 -0.38 31.06
N GLU A 90 -7.88 -0.91 31.52
CA GLU A 90 -6.77 -0.11 32.02
C GLU A 90 -6.28 0.89 30.96
N ASP A 91 -5.74 2.03 31.40
CA ASP A 91 -5.32 3.12 30.52
C ASP A 91 -4.35 2.65 29.43
N ILE A 92 -3.42 1.74 29.75
CA ILE A 92 -2.47 1.19 28.78
C ILE A 92 -3.15 0.37 27.68
N GLU A 93 -4.14 -0.46 28.01
CA GLU A 93 -4.85 -1.28 27.02
C GLU A 93 -5.73 -0.41 26.11
N ARG A 94 -6.38 0.63 26.67
CA ARG A 94 -7.19 1.58 25.89
C ARG A 94 -6.33 2.34 24.88
N THR A 95 -5.20 2.90 25.32
CA THR A 95 -4.26 3.60 24.44
C THR A 95 -3.69 2.69 23.36
N LEU A 96 -3.38 1.43 23.71
CA LEU A 96 -2.92 0.44 22.73
C LEU A 96 -4.02 0.10 21.72
N ALA A 97 -5.28 -0.06 22.14
CA ALA A 97 -6.40 -0.34 21.24
C ALA A 97 -6.58 0.79 20.21
N GLU A 98 -6.61 2.04 20.66
CA GLU A 98 -6.68 3.22 19.79
C GLU A 98 -5.51 3.28 18.80
N THR A 99 -4.28 3.12 19.31
CA THR A 99 -3.05 3.21 18.50
C THR A 99 -2.98 2.07 17.47
N GLN A 100 -3.28 0.84 17.88
CA GLN A 100 -3.23 -0.33 16.98
C GLN A 100 -4.36 -0.30 15.96
N SER A 101 -5.58 0.08 16.37
CA SER A 101 -6.71 0.24 15.44
C SER A 101 -6.39 1.25 14.33
N SER A 102 -5.84 2.41 14.70
CA SER A 102 -5.39 3.43 13.73
C SER A 102 -4.25 2.94 12.84
N TRP A 103 -3.27 2.23 13.40
CA TRP A 103 -2.14 1.68 12.63
C TRP A 103 -2.60 0.62 11.62
N ILE A 104 -3.51 -0.29 12.03
CA ILE A 104 -4.08 -1.34 11.19
C ILE A 104 -4.92 -0.73 10.06
N ASN A 105 -5.75 0.29 10.36
CA ASN A 105 -6.53 1.00 9.35
C ASN A 105 -5.64 1.64 8.28
N ARG A 106 -4.57 2.33 8.70
CA ARG A 106 -3.59 2.91 7.77
C ARG A 106 -2.92 1.83 6.93
N GLY A 107 -2.45 0.74 7.54
CA GLY A 107 -1.84 -0.36 6.82
C GLY A 107 -2.78 -0.99 5.78
N TYR A 108 -4.03 -1.23 6.15
CA TYR A 108 -5.04 -1.76 5.23
C TYR A 108 -5.33 -0.79 4.08
N ALA A 109 -5.51 0.50 4.36
CA ALA A 109 -5.72 1.51 3.33
C ALA A 109 -4.52 1.62 2.37
N THR A 110 -3.29 1.55 2.89
CA THR A 110 -2.06 1.57 2.10
C THR A 110 -1.91 0.34 1.22
N LEU A 111 -2.13 -0.86 1.75
CA LEU A 111 -1.92 -2.10 0.97
C LEU A 111 -3.05 -2.41 -0.01
N ARG A 112 -4.26 -1.92 0.25
CA ARG A 112 -5.43 -2.12 -0.62
C ARG A 112 -5.39 -1.25 -1.87
N ASP A 113 -4.92 0.00 -1.75
CA ASP A 113 -4.79 0.90 -2.90
C ASP A 113 -3.46 0.65 -3.63
N PRO A 114 -3.48 0.34 -4.95
CA PRO A 114 -2.26 0.02 -5.67
C PRO A 114 -1.27 1.18 -5.75
N LEU A 115 -1.72 2.45 -5.82
CA LEU A 115 -0.82 3.60 -5.84
C LEU A 115 -0.13 3.77 -4.49
N HIS A 116 -0.90 3.77 -3.39
CA HIS A 116 -0.33 3.84 -2.05
C HIS A 116 0.63 2.68 -1.76
N ARG A 117 0.32 1.48 -2.24
CA ARG A 117 1.18 0.31 -2.10
C ARG A 117 2.48 0.47 -2.89
N ALA A 118 2.45 1.01 -4.10
CA ALA A 118 3.66 1.30 -4.87
C ALA A 118 4.58 2.28 -4.12
N HIS A 119 4.04 3.42 -3.66
CA HIS A 119 4.78 4.38 -2.83
C HIS A 119 5.35 3.72 -1.57
N TYR A 120 4.58 2.86 -0.91
CA TYR A 120 5.02 2.20 0.31
C TYR A 120 6.18 1.22 0.06
N LEU A 121 6.10 0.39 -0.99
CA LEU A 121 7.20 -0.51 -1.39
C LEU A 121 8.47 0.27 -1.73
N LEU A 122 8.36 1.34 -2.53
CA LEU A 122 9.50 2.20 -2.86
C LEU A 122 10.10 2.87 -1.61
N LYS A 123 9.26 3.32 -0.68
CA LYS A 123 9.73 3.84 0.63
C LYS A 123 10.50 2.78 1.41
N LEU A 124 10.01 1.54 1.45
CA LEU A 124 10.70 0.43 2.12
C LEU A 124 12.04 0.08 1.45
N ALA A 125 12.17 0.33 0.14
CA ALA A 125 13.41 0.18 -0.62
C ALA A 125 14.34 1.42 -0.54
N GLY A 126 13.98 2.46 0.22
CA GLY A 126 14.77 3.70 0.33
C GLY A 126 14.66 4.63 -0.89
N ARG A 127 13.74 4.37 -1.81
CA ARG A 127 13.47 5.15 -3.03
C ARG A 127 12.23 6.03 -2.87
N LYS A 128 12.18 6.84 -1.81
CA LYS A 128 10.99 7.67 -1.54
C LYS A 128 10.70 8.63 -2.70
N ILE A 129 9.48 8.57 -3.22
CA ILE A 129 8.90 9.57 -4.12
C ILE A 129 8.11 10.54 -3.24
N ASN A 130 8.25 11.85 -3.45
CA ASN A 130 7.30 12.81 -2.89
C ASN A 130 6.17 13.03 -3.88
N GLU A 131 4.95 13.12 -3.35
CA GLU A 131 3.76 13.36 -4.16
C GLU A 131 3.77 14.72 -4.89
N GLU A 132 4.66 15.64 -4.48
CA GLU A 132 4.87 16.96 -5.07
C GLU A 132 6.07 17.00 -6.03
N ASP A 133 6.77 15.87 -6.24
CA ASP A 133 7.89 15.82 -7.16
C ASP A 133 7.37 16.12 -8.58
N LYS A 134 8.01 17.10 -9.24
CA LYS A 134 7.63 17.48 -10.61
C LYS A 134 7.80 16.30 -11.55
N ILE A 135 6.86 16.18 -12.49
CA ILE A 135 7.03 15.31 -13.66
C ILE A 135 8.28 15.78 -14.41
N THR A 136 9.30 14.94 -14.43
CA THR A 136 10.61 15.22 -15.07
C THR A 136 10.86 14.36 -16.30
N ASP A 137 10.02 13.36 -16.52
CA ASP A 137 10.06 12.51 -17.70
C ASP A 137 9.41 13.25 -18.88
N PRO A 138 10.17 13.56 -19.96
CA PRO A 138 9.65 14.28 -21.11
C PRO A 138 8.49 13.58 -21.82
N GLU A 139 8.51 12.24 -21.89
CA GLU A 139 7.43 11.48 -22.55
C GLU A 139 6.13 11.61 -21.75
N LEU A 140 6.23 11.42 -20.44
CA LEU A 140 5.09 11.61 -19.54
C LEU A 140 4.60 13.06 -19.55
N LEU A 141 5.50 14.05 -19.62
CA LEU A 141 5.11 15.46 -19.67
C LEU A 141 4.30 15.78 -20.93
N MET A 142 4.67 15.24 -22.09
CA MET A 142 3.89 15.40 -23.32
C MET A 142 2.51 14.77 -23.19
N GLU A 143 2.42 13.51 -22.71
CA GLU A 143 1.15 12.83 -22.47
C GLU A 143 0.25 13.65 -21.52
N VAL A 144 0.84 14.23 -20.47
CA VAL A 144 0.15 15.08 -19.50
C VAL A 144 -0.43 16.33 -20.15
N MET A 145 0.34 16.98 -21.02
CA MET A 145 -0.08 18.20 -21.71
C MET A 145 -1.20 17.92 -22.70
N GLU A 146 -1.07 16.87 -23.51
CA GLU A 146 -2.09 16.45 -24.48
C GLU A 146 -3.43 16.13 -23.78
N LEU A 147 -3.38 15.35 -22.70
CA LEU A 147 -4.58 14.97 -21.96
C LEU A 147 -5.26 16.15 -21.24
N ARG A 148 -4.47 17.13 -20.77
CA ARG A 148 -5.00 18.40 -20.24
C ARG A 148 -5.76 19.17 -21.30
N GLU A 149 -5.16 19.33 -22.49
CA GLU A 149 -5.80 20.03 -23.60
C GLU A 149 -7.11 19.35 -24.01
N GLU A 150 -7.13 18.02 -24.10
CA GLU A 150 -8.35 17.27 -24.38
C GLU A 150 -9.46 17.50 -23.34
N ILE A 151 -9.11 17.55 -22.06
CA ILE A 151 -10.06 17.82 -20.96
C ILE A 151 -10.60 19.25 -21.02
N GLU A 152 -9.75 20.23 -21.33
CA GLU A 152 -10.14 21.63 -21.49
C GLU A 152 -11.03 21.85 -22.72
N MET A 153 -10.77 21.12 -23.80
CA MET A 153 -11.55 21.17 -25.04
C MET A 153 -12.84 20.36 -24.98
N ALA A 154 -13.04 19.50 -23.98
CA ALA A 154 -14.27 18.74 -23.85
C ALA A 154 -15.46 19.68 -23.65
N GLN A 155 -16.52 19.50 -24.44
CA GLN A 155 -17.74 20.30 -24.41
C GLN A 155 -18.98 19.48 -24.02
N SER A 156 -18.82 18.17 -23.87
CA SER A 156 -19.91 17.24 -23.61
C SER A 156 -19.50 16.13 -22.64
N GLU A 157 -20.48 15.60 -21.92
CA GLU A 157 -20.29 14.42 -21.07
C GLU A 157 -19.84 13.18 -21.86
N GLU A 158 -20.23 13.07 -23.14
CA GLU A 158 -19.81 11.97 -24.01
C GLU A 158 -18.30 11.99 -24.28
N GLN A 159 -17.74 13.16 -24.59
CA GLN A 159 -16.30 13.36 -24.76
C GLN A 159 -15.57 13.07 -23.45
N MET A 160 -16.09 13.57 -22.32
CA MET A 160 -15.50 13.32 -21.01
C MET A 160 -15.52 11.83 -20.64
N ALA A 161 -16.60 11.12 -20.97
CA ALA A 161 -16.69 9.68 -20.79
C ALA A 161 -15.68 8.91 -21.65
N ALA A 162 -15.37 9.39 -22.86
CA ALA A 162 -14.34 8.80 -23.71
C ALA A 162 -12.93 8.99 -23.12
N ILE A 163 -12.62 10.18 -22.62
CA ILE A 163 -11.37 10.49 -21.91
C ILE A 163 -11.24 9.59 -20.68
N LYS A 164 -12.31 9.48 -19.88
CA LYS A 164 -12.36 8.60 -18.70
C LYS A 164 -12.02 7.15 -19.05
N ARG A 165 -12.63 6.59 -20.11
CA ARG A 165 -12.36 5.21 -20.54
C ARG A 165 -10.89 4.99 -20.92
N ARG A 166 -10.27 5.95 -21.62
CA ARG A 166 -8.83 5.88 -21.94
C ARG A 166 -7.98 5.94 -20.67
N ASN A 167 -8.26 6.89 -19.77
CA ASN A 167 -7.51 7.01 -18.52
C ASN A 167 -7.62 5.75 -17.65
N ASP A 168 -8.81 5.17 -17.53
CA ASP A 168 -9.02 3.91 -16.79
C ASP A 168 -8.20 2.76 -17.42
N SER A 169 -8.16 2.66 -18.76
CA SER A 169 -7.32 1.68 -19.46
C SER A 169 -5.83 1.90 -19.23
N SER A 170 -5.36 3.17 -19.22
CA SER A 170 -3.97 3.50 -18.90
C SER A 170 -3.62 3.12 -17.47
N ILE A 171 -4.51 3.36 -16.50
CA ILE A 171 -4.34 2.94 -15.11
C ILE A 171 -4.18 1.42 -15.02
N GLU A 172 -5.05 0.65 -15.68
CA GLU A 172 -4.97 -0.81 -15.68
C GLU A 172 -3.64 -1.31 -16.27
N HIS A 173 -3.17 -0.67 -17.34
CA HIS A 173 -1.88 -1.00 -17.94
C HIS A 173 -0.72 -0.68 -16.98
N VAL A 174 -0.67 0.51 -16.41
CA VAL A 174 0.38 0.92 -15.47
C VAL A 174 0.40 0.03 -14.22
N VAL A 175 -0.76 -0.41 -13.71
CA VAL A 175 -0.83 -1.35 -12.58
C VAL A 175 -0.22 -2.71 -12.94
N ARG A 176 -0.43 -3.22 -14.15
CA ARG A 176 0.22 -4.46 -14.63
C ARG A 176 1.73 -4.29 -14.75
N GLU A 177 2.17 -3.18 -15.33
CA GLU A 177 3.60 -2.87 -15.48
C GLU A 177 4.29 -2.68 -14.12
N LEU A 178 3.61 -2.06 -13.14
CA LEU A 178 4.12 -1.96 -11.77
C LEU A 178 4.33 -3.34 -11.14
N ALA A 179 3.38 -4.26 -11.32
CA ALA A 179 3.52 -5.62 -10.83
C ALA A 179 4.74 -6.32 -11.46
N ALA A 180 4.97 -6.15 -12.76
CA ALA A 180 6.14 -6.67 -13.46
C ALA A 180 7.45 -6.04 -12.95
N ALA A 181 7.51 -4.72 -12.84
CA ALA A 181 8.68 -3.98 -12.38
C ALA A 181 9.10 -4.38 -10.96
N PHE A 182 8.15 -4.42 -10.01
CA PHE A 182 8.42 -4.90 -8.66
C PHE A 182 8.80 -6.38 -8.63
N GLY A 183 8.21 -7.22 -9.49
CA GLY A 183 8.56 -8.63 -9.61
C GLY A 183 9.99 -8.88 -10.14
N GLN A 184 10.54 -7.93 -10.90
CA GLN A 184 11.90 -7.97 -11.45
C GLN A 184 12.91 -7.15 -10.63
N ASP A 185 12.48 -6.56 -9.51
CA ASP A 185 13.26 -5.62 -8.68
C ASP A 185 13.79 -4.39 -9.45
N ASP A 186 13.11 -4.01 -10.54
CA ASP A 186 13.41 -2.79 -11.30
C ASP A 186 12.78 -1.57 -10.61
N LEU A 187 13.45 -1.11 -9.56
CA LEU A 187 12.98 0.00 -8.72
C LEU A 187 12.95 1.35 -9.45
N ASP A 188 13.80 1.54 -10.46
CA ASP A 188 13.82 2.79 -11.22
C ASP A 188 12.62 2.84 -12.18
N ARG A 189 12.29 1.73 -12.83
CA ARG A 189 11.06 1.61 -13.63
C ARG A 189 9.81 1.69 -12.75
N ALA A 190 9.79 1.02 -11.61
CA ALA A 190 8.68 1.11 -10.66
C ALA A 190 8.46 2.56 -10.19
N ARG A 191 9.54 3.32 -10.00
CA ARG A 191 9.47 4.75 -9.64
C ARG A 191 8.82 5.58 -10.75
N GLN A 192 9.26 5.42 -11.99
CA GLN A 192 8.67 6.12 -13.15
C GLN A 192 7.18 5.80 -13.31
N LEU A 193 6.82 4.50 -13.26
CA LEU A 193 5.44 4.05 -13.36
C LEU A 193 4.57 4.57 -12.21
N THR A 194 5.13 4.71 -11.00
CA THR A 194 4.40 5.27 -9.86
C THR A 194 4.07 6.75 -10.08
N ASN A 195 5.01 7.53 -10.62
CA ASN A 195 4.76 8.94 -10.98
C ASN A 195 3.68 9.05 -12.07
N HIS A 196 3.76 8.21 -13.10
CA HIS A 196 2.72 8.14 -14.15
C HIS A 196 1.37 7.81 -13.56
N PHE A 197 1.30 6.80 -12.68
CA PHE A 197 0.05 6.42 -12.03
C PHE A 197 -0.52 7.54 -11.17
N GLN A 198 0.32 8.29 -10.45
CA GLN A 198 -0.10 9.43 -9.66
C GLN A 198 -0.78 10.49 -10.54
N TYR A 199 -0.20 10.78 -11.71
CA TYR A 199 -0.81 11.69 -12.67
C TYR A 199 -2.18 11.18 -13.17
N LEU A 200 -2.27 9.92 -13.61
CA LEU A 200 -3.54 9.33 -14.06
C LEU A 200 -4.63 9.35 -12.97
N ARG A 201 -4.24 9.26 -11.69
CA ARG A 201 -5.15 9.43 -10.54
C ARG A 201 -5.65 10.88 -10.41
N ARG A 202 -4.79 11.88 -10.60
CA ARG A 202 -5.21 13.29 -10.61
C ARG A 202 -6.16 13.57 -11.77
N VAL A 203 -5.90 12.99 -12.95
CA VAL A 203 -6.82 13.04 -14.09
C VAL A 203 -8.19 12.45 -13.71
N SER A 204 -8.23 11.29 -13.04
CA SER A 204 -9.50 10.71 -12.59
C SER A 204 -10.28 11.66 -11.69
N GLN A 205 -9.60 12.40 -10.80
CA GLN A 205 -10.23 13.39 -9.92
C GLN A 205 -10.71 14.62 -10.70
N ALA A 206 -9.90 15.09 -11.65
CA ALA A 206 -10.24 16.18 -12.56
C ALA A 206 -11.51 15.88 -13.37
N ILE A 207 -11.60 14.68 -13.94
CA ILE A 207 -12.78 14.20 -14.68
C ILE A 207 -14.03 14.14 -13.78
N GLN A 208 -13.89 13.71 -12.52
CA GLN A 208 -15.01 13.66 -11.58
C GLN A 208 -15.55 15.05 -11.20
N ASN A 209 -14.67 16.05 -11.18
CA ASN A 209 -15.01 17.43 -10.84
C ASN A 209 -15.27 18.31 -12.08
N TRP A 210 -15.23 17.72 -13.27
CA TRP A 210 -15.41 18.46 -14.52
C TRP A 210 -16.86 18.91 -14.67
N GLU A 211 -17.04 20.15 -15.13
CA GLU A 211 -18.32 20.70 -15.55
C GLU A 211 -18.13 21.49 -16.86
N PRO A 212 -19.14 21.52 -17.75
CA PRO A 212 -19.06 22.29 -19.00
C PRO A 212 -18.71 23.76 -18.75
N GLY A 213 -17.63 24.24 -19.37
CA GLY A 213 -17.21 25.64 -19.31
C GLY A 213 -16.43 26.06 -18.04
N LYS A 214 -16.12 25.12 -17.13
CA LYS A 214 -15.21 25.38 -16.00
C LYS A 214 -13.80 24.85 -16.30
N SER A 215 -12.78 25.63 -15.96
CA SER A 215 -11.39 25.17 -16.00
C SER A 215 -11.16 24.11 -14.92
N VAL A 216 -10.42 23.06 -15.28
CA VAL A 216 -10.10 21.95 -14.39
C VAL A 216 -8.60 21.94 -14.10
N ASP A 217 -8.22 22.05 -12.83
CA ASP A 217 -6.82 21.93 -12.43
C ASP A 217 -6.45 20.46 -12.21
N ILE A 218 -5.45 19.97 -12.95
CA ILE A 218 -4.95 18.60 -12.84
C ILE A 218 -3.68 18.53 -11.96
N GLY A 219 -3.13 19.67 -11.49
CA GLY A 219 -1.96 19.73 -10.60
C GLY A 219 -0.64 19.27 -11.25
N ASN A 220 0.46 20.00 -11.04
CA ASN A 220 1.77 19.67 -11.63
C ASN A 220 2.42 18.43 -11.02
#